data_AF-A0A0K0GDA8-F1
#
_entry.id   AF-A0A0K0GDA8-F1
#
_cell.length_a   1.000
_cell.length_b   1.000
_cell.length_c   1.000
_cell.angle_alpha   90.00
_cell.angle_beta   90.00
_cell.angle_gamma   90.00
#
_symmetry.space_group_name_H-M   'P 1'
#
loop_
_entity.id
_entity.type
_entity.pdbx_description
1 polymer ?
#
loop_
_entity_poly.entity_id
_entity_poly.type
_entity_poly.pdbx_seq_one_letter_code
_entity_poly.pdbx_strand_id
1 'polypeptide(L)'
;MGKLKRKKTNIPRHKRMNRNSRLQSARHWVPKYEGKNLVYGYSKHYAVDKLCAVKELELLGFRTSEHYKRELKRAAVQKQQEAEKRKARKRKQEFMEEDLWEDSDETFAFIAGYTDGGAPFGITWEEREQSKVTEPEKNFIPIYSDNWDLPF
;
A
#
# COMPACT_ATOMS: atom_id res chain seq x y z
N MET A 1 -5.92 -11.07 43.13
CA MET A 1 -6.02 -10.76 41.68
C MET A 1 -4.85 -9.87 41.25
N GLY A 2 -3.73 -10.46 40.83
CA GLY A 2 -2.54 -9.71 40.39
C GLY A 2 -2.77 -9.05 39.03
N LYS A 3 -2.51 -7.75 38.92
CA LYS A 3 -2.59 -7.04 37.62
C LYS A 3 -1.50 -7.56 36.70
N LEU A 4 -1.88 -8.05 35.51
CA LEU A 4 -0.94 -8.49 34.48
C LEU A 4 -0.02 -7.32 34.06
N LYS A 5 1.30 -7.52 34.15
CA LYS A 5 2.30 -6.54 33.67
C LYS A 5 2.18 -6.39 32.15
N ARG A 6 1.93 -5.16 31.68
CA ARG A 6 1.88 -4.85 30.25
C ARG A 6 3.27 -4.99 29.62
N LYS A 7 3.38 -5.71 28.50
CA LYS A 7 4.60 -5.82 27.70
C LYS A 7 5.10 -4.42 27.29
N LYS A 8 6.40 -4.17 27.45
CA LYS A 8 7.03 -2.91 27.04
C LYS A 8 7.04 -2.84 25.51
N THR A 9 6.47 -1.77 24.95
CA THR A 9 6.49 -1.50 23.50
C THR A 9 7.58 -0.47 23.20
N ASN A 10 8.26 -0.57 22.06
CA ASN A 10 9.23 0.45 21.60
C ASN A 10 8.56 1.77 21.13
N ILE A 11 7.23 1.85 21.15
CA ILE A 11 6.50 3.06 20.75
C ILE A 11 6.50 4.08 21.91
N PRO A 12 6.95 5.33 21.69
CA PRO A 12 6.94 6.38 22.71
C PRO A 12 5.56 6.60 23.34
N ARG A 13 5.53 6.86 24.66
CA ARG A 13 4.29 6.99 25.45
C ARG A 13 3.30 7.99 24.84
N HIS A 14 3.79 9.13 24.35
CA HIS A 14 2.97 10.20 23.78
C HIS A 14 2.19 9.77 22.52
N LYS A 15 2.71 8.82 21.73
CA LYS A 15 2.02 8.26 20.55
C LYS A 15 0.93 7.25 20.89
N ARG A 16 0.82 6.84 22.16
CA ARG A 16 -0.12 5.82 22.64
C ARG A 16 -1.20 6.40 23.56
N MET A 17 -1.20 7.72 23.76
CA MET A 17 -2.12 8.38 24.67
C MET A 17 -3.54 8.39 24.10
N ASN A 18 -4.53 8.23 24.99
CA ASN A 18 -5.92 8.50 24.65
C ASN A 18 -6.17 10.02 24.49
N ARG A 19 -7.32 10.40 23.95
CA ARG A 19 -7.67 11.78 23.64
C ARG A 19 -7.56 12.74 24.84
N ASN A 20 -8.09 12.37 26.00
CA ASN A 20 -8.07 13.25 27.18
C ASN A 20 -6.64 13.46 27.69
N SER A 21 -5.82 12.40 27.74
CA SER A 21 -4.41 12.50 28.09
C SER A 21 -3.62 13.35 27.09
N ARG A 22 -3.94 13.25 25.80
CA ARG A 22 -3.35 14.12 24.78
C ARG A 22 -3.68 15.58 25.01
N LEU A 23 -4.96 15.93 25.23
CA LEU A 23 -5.38 17.32 25.49
C LEU A 23 -4.68 17.91 26.73
N GLN A 24 -4.54 17.14 27.80
CA GLN A 24 -3.80 17.53 29.01
C GLN A 24 -2.31 17.75 28.73
N SER A 25 -1.67 16.82 28.00
CA SER A 25 -0.27 16.94 27.60
C SER A 25 -0.04 18.10 26.63
N ALA A 26 -0.99 18.34 25.72
CA ALA A 26 -0.91 19.32 24.66
C ALA A 26 -0.83 20.74 25.20
N ARG A 27 -1.56 21.04 26.29
CA ARG A 27 -1.46 22.32 27.01
C ARG A 27 -0.02 22.73 27.33
N HIS A 28 0.83 21.75 27.66
CA HIS A 28 2.24 21.98 28.00
C HIS A 28 3.17 21.85 26.81
N TRP A 29 2.79 21.07 25.79
CA TRP A 29 3.59 20.82 24.60
C TRP A 29 3.48 21.95 23.58
N VAL A 30 2.28 22.50 23.37
CA VAL A 30 2.03 23.55 22.37
C VAL A 30 2.90 24.80 22.60
N PRO A 31 3.05 25.34 23.83
CA PRO A 31 3.93 26.48 24.06
C PRO A 31 5.42 26.21 23.78
N LYS A 32 5.85 24.94 23.83
CA LYS A 32 7.23 24.51 23.56
C LYS A 32 7.46 24.18 22.09
N TYR A 33 6.43 24.26 21.25
CA TYR A 33 6.52 23.88 19.86
C TYR A 33 7.00 25.06 19.01
N GLU A 34 8.19 24.94 18.44
CA GLU A 34 8.84 25.99 17.62
C GLU A 34 8.54 25.86 16.11
N GLY A 35 7.77 24.84 15.71
CA GLY A 35 7.52 24.58 14.29
C GLY A 35 6.45 25.49 13.67
N LYS A 36 6.59 25.77 12.37
CA LYS A 36 5.67 26.64 11.62
C LYS A 36 4.23 26.12 11.58
N ASN A 37 4.05 24.81 11.44
CA ASN A 37 2.71 24.21 11.27
C ASN A 37 2.32 23.40 12.50
N LEU A 38 1.55 24.03 13.38
CA LEU A 38 1.09 23.43 14.63
C LEU A 38 0.28 22.14 14.42
N VAL A 39 -0.59 22.10 13.40
CA VAL A 39 -1.40 20.92 13.07
C VAL A 39 -0.50 19.74 12.67
N TYR A 40 0.50 20.00 11.84
CA TYR A 40 1.47 18.99 11.41
C TYR A 40 2.32 18.50 12.59
N GLY A 41 2.85 19.41 13.41
CA GLY A 41 3.61 19.08 14.61
C GLY A 41 2.81 18.22 15.57
N TYR A 42 1.57 18.62 15.85
CA TYR A 42 0.67 17.91 16.75
C TYR A 42 0.38 16.49 16.25
N SER A 43 0.04 16.36 14.97
CA SER A 43 -0.18 15.08 14.30
C SER A 43 1.03 14.14 14.45
N LYS A 44 2.24 14.66 14.22
CA LYS A 44 3.48 13.88 14.32
C LYS A 44 3.85 13.52 15.75
N HIS A 45 3.67 14.45 16.68
CA HIS A 45 3.97 14.22 18.09
C HIS A 45 3.04 13.15 18.65
N TYR A 46 1.72 13.28 18.47
CA TYR A 46 0.76 12.35 19.06
C TYR A 46 0.36 11.15 18.17
N ALA A 47 0.93 11.05 16.97
CA ALA A 47 0.59 10.03 15.97
C ALA A 47 -0.91 10.00 15.63
N VAL A 48 -1.51 11.18 15.47
CA VAL A 48 -2.93 11.35 15.09
C VAL A 48 -3.05 11.89 13.67
N ASP A 49 -4.20 11.66 13.04
CA ASP A 49 -4.50 12.26 11.74
C ASP A 49 -4.61 13.79 11.83
N LYS A 50 -4.31 14.48 10.72
CA LYS A 50 -4.37 15.94 10.65
C LYS A 50 -5.77 16.48 11.00
N LEU A 51 -6.84 15.79 10.60
CA LEU A 51 -8.22 16.16 10.95
C LEU A 51 -8.49 16.05 12.45
N CYS A 52 -7.94 15.02 13.12
CA CYS A 52 -8.03 14.88 14.57
C CYS A 52 -7.21 15.96 15.28
N ALA A 53 -6.01 16.27 14.78
CA ALA A 53 -5.18 17.35 15.30
C ALA A 53 -5.91 18.70 15.25
N VAL A 54 -6.57 19.03 14.12
CA VAL A 54 -7.36 20.27 14.02
C VAL A 54 -8.46 20.32 15.07
N LYS A 55 -9.27 19.25 15.21
CA LYS A 55 -10.35 19.21 16.20
C LYS A 55 -9.85 19.36 17.63
N GLU A 56 -8.73 18.72 17.97
CA GLU A 56 -8.14 18.81 19.32
C GLU A 56 -7.51 20.18 19.58
N LEU A 57 -6.88 20.79 18.58
CA LEU A 57 -6.35 22.15 18.67
C LEU A 57 -7.46 23.20 18.79
N GLU A 58 -8.59 23.04 18.09
CA GLU A 58 -9.78 23.89 18.24
C GLU A 58 -10.34 23.83 19.67
N LEU A 59 -10.35 22.64 20.30
CA LEU A 59 -10.74 22.49 21.72
C LEU A 59 -9.77 23.16 22.70
N LEU A 60 -8.50 23.31 22.32
CA LEU A 60 -7.51 24.03 23.10
C LEU A 60 -7.54 25.55 22.84
N GLY A 61 -8.42 26.02 21.93
CA GLY A 61 -8.61 27.43 21.60
C GLY A 61 -7.88 27.91 20.34
N PHE A 62 -7.17 27.03 19.63
CA PHE A 62 -6.47 27.40 18.39
C PHE A 62 -7.42 27.39 17.20
N ARG A 63 -7.55 28.55 16.54
CA ARG A 63 -8.40 28.70 15.36
C ARG A 63 -7.66 28.22 14.11
N THR A 64 -8.31 27.39 13.32
CA THR A 64 -7.80 26.91 12.03
C THR A 64 -8.70 27.38 10.90
N SER A 65 -8.12 27.74 9.74
CA SER A 65 -8.89 28.17 8.56
C SER A 65 -9.84 27.10 8.05
N GLU A 66 -11.06 27.48 7.69
CA GLU A 66 -12.06 26.57 7.11
C GLU A 66 -11.62 26.01 5.75
N HIS A 67 -10.91 26.82 4.96
CA HIS A 67 -10.33 26.36 3.69
C HIS A 67 -9.37 25.19 3.92
N TYR A 68 -8.48 25.34 4.90
CA TYR A 68 -7.52 24.28 5.26
C TYR A 68 -8.24 23.00 5.74
N LYS A 69 -9.33 23.12 6.51
CA LYS A 69 -10.15 21.98 6.92
C LYS A 69 -10.77 21.25 5.73
N ARG A 70 -11.26 21.99 4.74
CA ARG A 70 -11.83 21.42 3.51
C ARG A 70 -10.80 20.63 2.73
N GLU A 71 -9.60 21.18 2.55
CA GLU A 71 -8.50 20.51 1.86
C GLU A 71 -8.07 19.22 2.58
N LEU A 72 -7.98 19.25 3.91
CA LEU A 72 -7.68 18.04 4.69
C LEU A 72 -8.77 16.95 4.55
N LYS A 73 -10.04 17.35 4.50
CA LYS A 73 -11.16 16.40 4.27
C LYS A 73 -11.07 15.77 2.89
N ARG A 74 -10.82 16.57 1.85
CA ARG A 74 -10.64 16.10 0.47
C ARG A 74 -9.48 15.10 0.38
N ALA A 75 -8.32 15.45 0.94
CA ALA A 75 -7.16 14.57 0.96
C ALA A 75 -7.40 13.26 1.72
N ALA A 76 -8.15 13.29 2.83
CA ALA A 76 -8.51 12.08 3.57
C ALA A 76 -9.40 11.15 2.74
N VAL A 77 -10.41 11.69 2.05
CA VAL A 77 -11.31 10.94 1.17
C VAL A 77 -10.54 10.35 -0.01
N GLN A 78 -9.69 11.13 -0.67
CA GLN A 78 -8.85 10.67 -1.78
C GLN A 78 -7.96 9.49 -1.36
N LYS A 79 -7.27 9.62 -0.22
CA LYS A 79 -6.42 8.54 0.32
C LYS A 79 -7.22 7.27 0.61
N GLN A 80 -8.44 7.40 1.12
CA GLN A 80 -9.32 6.25 1.36
C GLN A 80 -9.70 5.56 0.05
N GLN A 81 -10.14 6.34 -0.96
CA GLN A 81 -10.50 5.82 -2.27
C GLN A 81 -9.32 5.11 -2.96
N GLU A 82 -8.11 5.67 -2.88
CA GLU A 82 -6.89 5.05 -3.42
C GLU A 82 -6.58 3.71 -2.72
N ALA A 83 -6.71 3.66 -1.39
CA ALA A 83 -6.49 2.44 -0.63
C ALA A 83 -7.52 1.35 -1.00
N GLU A 84 -8.78 1.73 -1.20
CA GLU A 84 -9.84 0.83 -1.65
C GLU A 84 -9.58 0.31 -3.07
N LYS A 85 -9.21 1.19 -4.01
CA LYS A 85 -8.82 0.81 -5.37
C LYS A 85 -7.63 -0.15 -5.37
N ARG A 86 -6.60 0.10 -4.55
CA ARG A 86 -5.44 -0.79 -4.43
C ARG A 86 -5.85 -2.15 -3.89
N LYS A 87 -6.72 -2.19 -2.88
CA LYS A 87 -7.25 -3.44 -2.31
C LYS A 87 -8.08 -4.22 -3.33
N ALA A 88 -8.91 -3.53 -4.12
CA ALA A 88 -9.69 -4.15 -5.19
C ALA A 88 -8.82 -4.73 -6.29
N ARG A 89 -7.77 -4.00 -6.72
CA ARG A 89 -6.78 -4.52 -7.69
C ARG A 89 -6.07 -5.76 -7.17
N LYS A 90 -5.63 -5.74 -5.90
CA LYS A 90 -4.96 -6.90 -5.29
C LYS A 90 -5.90 -8.12 -5.26
N ARG A 91 -7.16 -7.94 -4.86
CA ARG A 91 -8.16 -9.01 -4.85
C ARG A 91 -8.44 -9.55 -6.25
N LYS A 92 -8.52 -8.68 -7.27
CA LYS A 92 -8.69 -9.10 -8.65
C LYS A 92 -7.49 -9.93 -9.13
N GLN A 93 -6.28 -9.52 -8.76
CA GLN A 93 -5.07 -10.26 -9.10
C GLN A 93 -5.01 -11.61 -8.39
N GLU A 94 -5.33 -11.66 -7.08
CA GLU A 94 -5.43 -12.92 -6.32
C GLU A 94 -6.48 -13.86 -6.92
N PHE A 95 -7.65 -13.33 -7.32
CA PHE A 95 -8.69 -14.12 -8.00
C PHE A 95 -8.25 -14.65 -9.37
N MET A 96 -7.61 -13.81 -10.20
CA MET A 96 -7.08 -14.26 -11.50
C MET A 96 -5.92 -15.27 -11.35
N GLU A 97 -5.14 -15.15 -10.28
CA GLU A 97 -4.10 -16.11 -9.96
C GLU A 97 -4.72 -17.44 -9.53
N GLU A 98 -5.68 -17.44 -8.60
CA GLU A 98 -6.42 -18.62 -8.14
C GLU A 98 -7.13 -19.36 -9.29
N ASP A 99 -7.81 -18.64 -10.18
CA ASP A 99 -8.45 -19.17 -11.40
C ASP A 99 -7.42 -19.89 -12.32
N LEU A 100 -6.23 -19.32 -12.48
CA LEU A 100 -5.13 -19.98 -13.23
C LEU A 100 -4.62 -21.27 -12.54
N TRP A 101 -4.64 -21.33 -11.20
CA TRP A 101 -4.21 -22.50 -10.44
C TRP A 101 -5.29 -23.58 -10.33
N GLU A 102 -6.58 -23.21 -10.45
CA GLU A 102 -7.71 -24.14 -10.38
C GLU A 102 -7.79 -25.06 -11.62
N ASP A 103 -7.36 -24.56 -12.79
CA ASP A 103 -7.24 -25.34 -14.04
C ASP A 103 -5.92 -26.16 -14.15
N SER A 104 -5.14 -26.26 -13.08
CA SER A 104 -3.91 -27.08 -13.03
C SER A 104 -4.12 -28.29 -12.11
N ASP A 105 -3.79 -29.50 -12.59
CA ASP A 105 -3.87 -30.74 -11.82
C ASP A 105 -2.48 -31.38 -11.62
N GLU A 106 -2.40 -32.59 -11.06
CA GLU A 106 -1.13 -33.31 -10.85
C GLU A 106 -0.42 -33.69 -12.17
N THR A 107 -1.12 -33.69 -13.31
CA THR A 107 -0.62 -34.13 -14.63
C THR A 107 -0.32 -32.94 -15.55
N PHE A 108 -1.18 -31.92 -15.54
CA PHE A 108 -1.13 -30.74 -16.39
C PHE A 108 -0.78 -29.49 -15.59
N ALA A 109 0.21 -28.75 -16.08
CA ALA A 109 0.60 -27.44 -15.56
C ALA A 109 -0.30 -26.29 -16.05
N PHE A 110 -1.12 -26.52 -17.07
CA PHE A 110 -2.19 -25.63 -17.56
C PHE A 110 -3.13 -26.40 -18.50
N ILE A 111 -4.42 -26.51 -18.18
CA ILE A 111 -5.43 -27.12 -19.08
C ILE A 111 -5.95 -26.08 -20.07
N ALA A 112 -5.74 -26.32 -21.37
CA ALA A 112 -6.21 -25.43 -22.44
C ALA A 112 -7.69 -25.62 -22.77
N GLY A 113 -8.26 -26.78 -22.41
CA GLY A 113 -9.68 -27.08 -22.55
C GLY A 113 -9.98 -28.56 -22.35
N TYR A 114 -11.26 -28.91 -22.58
CA TYR A 114 -11.75 -30.28 -22.55
C TYR A 114 -12.24 -30.69 -23.94
N THR A 115 -11.97 -31.93 -24.31
CA THR A 115 -12.52 -32.54 -25.53
C THR A 115 -14.02 -32.83 -25.38
N ASP A 116 -14.73 -33.09 -26.48
CA ASP A 116 -16.17 -33.44 -26.48
C ASP A 116 -16.50 -34.67 -25.59
N GLY A 117 -15.51 -35.54 -25.32
CA GLY A 117 -15.62 -36.68 -24.41
C GLY A 117 -15.23 -36.38 -22.95
N GLY A 118 -14.96 -35.12 -22.59
CA GLY A 118 -14.61 -34.70 -21.24
C GLY A 118 -13.14 -34.95 -20.84
N ALA A 119 -12.28 -35.40 -21.75
CA ALA A 119 -10.85 -35.55 -21.45
C ALA A 119 -10.14 -34.18 -21.52
N PRO A 120 -9.39 -33.77 -20.48
CA PRO A 120 -8.61 -32.52 -20.48
C PRO A 120 -7.42 -32.62 -21.43
N PHE A 121 -7.06 -31.50 -22.06
CA PHE A 121 -5.81 -31.36 -22.82
C PHE A 121 -5.17 -30.01 -22.50
N GLY A 122 -3.84 -29.98 -22.45
CA GLY A 122 -3.10 -28.81 -21.97
C GLY A 122 -1.59 -29.01 -21.96
N ILE A 123 -0.88 -28.10 -21.31
CA ILE A 123 0.57 -28.13 -21.11
C ILE A 123 0.87 -28.99 -19.88
N THR A 124 1.74 -30.00 -20.01
CA THR A 124 2.15 -30.85 -18.88
C THR A 124 3.29 -30.21 -18.05
N TRP A 125 3.50 -30.72 -16.83
CA TRP A 125 4.65 -30.30 -16.00
C TRP A 125 5.99 -30.58 -16.70
N GLU A 126 6.10 -31.71 -17.39
CA GLU A 126 7.30 -32.14 -18.12
C GLU A 126 7.61 -31.22 -19.31
N GLU A 127 6.60 -30.86 -20.10
CA GLU A 127 6.75 -29.91 -21.23
C GLU A 127 7.12 -28.50 -20.73
N ARG A 128 6.52 -28.07 -19.62
CA ARG A 128 6.84 -26.77 -19.00
C ARG A 128 8.28 -26.72 -18.52
N GLU A 129 8.83 -27.78 -17.94
CA GLU A 129 10.23 -27.83 -17.52
C GLU A 129 11.21 -27.83 -18.68
N GLN A 130 10.90 -28.52 -19.78
CA GLN A 130 11.74 -28.54 -21.00
C GLN A 130 11.78 -27.17 -21.71
N SER A 131 10.68 -26.41 -21.68
CA SER A 131 10.63 -25.04 -22.23
C SER A 131 11.49 -24.02 -21.46
N LYS A 132 11.74 -24.22 -20.15
CA LYS A 132 12.59 -23.32 -19.35
C LYS A 132 14.09 -23.45 -19.68
N VAL A 133 14.49 -24.58 -20.26
CA VAL A 133 15.87 -24.85 -20.69
C VAL A 133 16.17 -24.20 -22.05
N THR A 134 15.16 -23.67 -22.73
CA THR A 134 15.23 -23.07 -24.07
C THR A 134 14.81 -21.60 -24.08
N GLU A 135 15.27 -20.80 -23.11
CA GLU A 135 15.59 -19.41 -23.44
C GLU A 135 17.00 -19.42 -24.06
N PRO A 136 17.17 -19.40 -25.40
CA PRO A 136 18.43 -18.94 -25.93
C PRO A 136 18.57 -17.49 -25.49
N GLU A 137 19.72 -17.17 -24.91
CA GLU A 137 20.10 -15.82 -24.55
C GLU A 137 19.65 -14.87 -25.66
N LYS A 138 18.81 -13.89 -25.32
CA LYS A 138 18.50 -12.79 -26.22
C LYS A 138 19.83 -12.18 -26.61
N ASN A 139 20.29 -12.53 -27.82
CA ASN A 139 21.43 -11.94 -28.49
C ASN A 139 21.20 -10.43 -28.45
N PHE A 140 21.86 -9.78 -27.51
CA PHE A 140 22.02 -8.35 -27.48
C PHE A 140 22.83 -8.02 -28.73
N ILE A 141 22.14 -7.64 -29.80
CA ILE A 141 22.79 -7.04 -30.96
C ILE A 141 23.20 -5.63 -30.50
N PRO A 142 24.49 -5.32 -30.36
CA PRO A 142 24.91 -3.97 -30.06
C PRO A 142 24.60 -3.13 -31.30
N ILE A 143 23.64 -2.22 -31.17
CA ILE A 143 23.41 -1.18 -32.16
C ILE A 143 24.55 -0.18 -31.99
N TYR A 144 25.66 -0.38 -32.73
CA TYR A 144 26.70 0.64 -32.86
C TYR A 144 26.73 1.17 -34.29
N SER A 145 26.41 2.46 -34.39
CA SER A 145 26.85 3.46 -35.36
C SER A 145 26.60 3.27 -36.85
N ASP A 146 26.06 4.34 -37.42
CA ASP A 146 26.42 4.91 -38.72
C ASP A 146 26.25 4.02 -39.95
N ASN A 147 25.07 4.12 -40.55
CA ASN A 147 24.98 4.06 -42.01
C ASN A 147 23.96 5.09 -42.50
N TRP A 148 24.44 6.32 -42.70
CA TRP A 148 23.68 7.46 -43.23
C TRP A 148 23.93 7.65 -44.75
N ASP A 149 24.06 6.56 -45.51
CA ASP A 149 24.16 6.61 -46.97
C ASP A 149 23.07 5.74 -47.62
N LEU A 150 21.93 6.36 -47.92
CA LEU A 150 20.95 5.86 -48.89
C LEU A 150 21.16 6.61 -50.21
N PRO A 151 21.30 5.91 -51.36
CA PRO A 151 21.71 6.53 -52.61
C PRO A 151 20.59 7.32 -53.31
N PHE A 152 20.98 8.54 -53.69
CA PHE A 152 20.51 9.49 -54.73
C PHE A 152 19.02 9.85 -54.85
#